data_AF-A0A4Y8CJK7-F1
#
_entry.id   AF-A0A4Y8CJK7-F1
#
_cell.length_a   1.000
_cell.length_b   1.000
_cell.length_c   1.000
_cell.angle_alpha   90.00
_cell.angle_beta   90.00
_cell.angle_gamma   90.00
#
_symmetry.space_group_name_H-M   'P 1'
#
loop_
_entity.id
_entity.type
_entity.pdbx_description
1 polymer ?
#
loop_
_entity_poly.entity_id
_entity_poly.type
_entity_poly.pdbx_seq_one_letter_code
_entity_poly.pdbx_strand_id
1 'polypeptide(L)'
;MFISKIIISEDFLGIKEEMINNFGIKKLRFFMPQNEFLLDDARAVEKESYIAETEEKIIVLMADSYRIEAQNFLLKLLEEPPKNIKFLIVVPSKNLLLPTIKSRLICEKRKVEKEVKKLDLDLNRMDLRMLFDFLQKNENLDKNELMDQIA
;
A
#
# COMPACT_ATOMS: atom_id res chain seq x y z
N MET A 1 -0.69 -17.37 11.28
CA MET A 1 -1.97 -17.39 10.52
C MET A 1 -2.26 -15.98 10.09
N PHE A 2 -2.48 -15.74 8.80
CA PHE A 2 -2.70 -14.39 8.30
C PHE A 2 -4.17 -13.95 8.48
N ILE A 3 -4.39 -12.69 8.83
CA ILE A 3 -5.73 -12.11 8.96
C ILE A 3 -5.94 -11.15 7.79
N SER A 4 -7.08 -11.29 7.11
CA SER A 4 -7.43 -10.42 6.00
C SER A 4 -7.50 -8.96 6.46
N LYS A 5 -6.83 -8.07 5.74
CA LYS A 5 -6.68 -6.67 6.15
C LYS A 5 -6.47 -5.72 4.98
N ILE A 6 -6.64 -4.44 5.26
CA ILE A 6 -6.31 -3.33 4.37
C ILE A 6 -5.04 -2.67 4.91
N ILE A 7 -4.03 -2.53 4.07
CA ILE A 7 -2.84 -1.72 4.36
C ILE A 7 -2.96 -0.41 3.58
N ILE A 8 -2.82 0.72 4.29
CA ILE A 8 -2.73 2.04 3.67
C ILE A 8 -1.26 2.40 3.52
N SER A 9 -0.74 2.40 2.29
CA SER A 9 0.65 2.70 1.91
C SER A 9 0.76 2.97 0.41
N GLU A 10 1.64 3.90 0.04
CA GLU A 10 2.08 4.13 -1.35
C GLU A 10 3.22 3.19 -1.76
N ASP A 11 3.93 2.60 -0.79
CA ASP A 11 5.03 1.67 -1.04
C ASP A 11 4.51 0.25 -1.31
N PHE A 12 4.05 0.01 -2.54
CA PHE A 12 3.60 -1.32 -2.98
C PHE A 12 4.75 -2.32 -3.08
N LEU A 13 5.94 -1.86 -3.49
CA LEU A 13 7.08 -2.74 -3.72
C LEU A 13 7.63 -3.28 -2.40
N GLY A 14 7.83 -2.41 -1.40
CA GLY A 14 8.28 -2.82 -0.08
C GLY A 14 7.28 -3.76 0.61
N ILE A 15 5.98 -3.52 0.46
CA ILE A 15 4.95 -4.45 0.98
C ILE A 15 5.02 -5.80 0.26
N LYS A 16 5.22 -5.81 -1.06
CA LYS A 16 5.35 -7.06 -1.82
C LYS A 16 6.54 -7.87 -1.33
N GLU A 17 7.69 -7.25 -1.15
CA GLU A 17 8.90 -7.89 -0.63
C GLU A 17 8.71 -8.39 0.80
N GLU A 18 8.12 -7.57 1.68
CA GLU A 18 7.76 -7.95 3.06
C GLU A 18 6.88 -9.21 3.06
N MET A 19 5.84 -9.23 2.23
CA MET A 19 4.91 -10.35 2.14
C MET A 19 5.61 -11.62 1.65
N ILE A 20 6.47 -11.52 0.63
CA ILE A 20 7.24 -12.65 0.10
C ILE A 20 8.19 -13.21 1.17
N ASN A 21 8.87 -12.35 1.93
CA ASN A 21 9.78 -12.76 2.99
C ASN A 21 9.06 -13.46 4.15
N ASN A 22 7.87 -12.96 4.52
CA ASN A 22 7.13 -13.47 5.67
C ASN A 22 6.33 -14.75 5.39
N PHE A 23 5.78 -14.92 4.18
CA PHE A 23 4.85 -16.02 3.86
C PHE A 23 5.33 -16.95 2.74
N GLY A 24 6.37 -16.54 2.00
CA GLY A 24 6.90 -17.28 0.86
C GLY A 24 6.05 -17.11 -0.40
N ILE A 25 6.71 -17.05 -1.55
CA ILE A 25 6.08 -16.72 -2.84
C ILE A 25 4.98 -17.72 -3.27
N LYS A 26 5.08 -18.99 -2.85
CA LYS A 26 4.13 -20.04 -3.26
C LYS A 26 2.71 -19.76 -2.79
N LYS A 27 2.55 -19.16 -1.60
CA LYS A 27 1.27 -18.87 -0.95
C LYS A 27 0.65 -17.56 -1.38
N LEU A 28 1.38 -16.74 -2.14
CA LEU A 28 0.96 -15.39 -2.49
C LEU A 28 0.49 -15.32 -3.94
N ARG A 29 -0.59 -14.59 -4.18
CA ARG A 29 -1.06 -14.23 -5.53
C ARG A 29 -1.25 -12.73 -5.58
N PHE A 30 -0.49 -12.06 -6.43
CA PHE A 30 -0.49 -10.61 -6.54
C PHE A 30 -1.33 -10.18 -7.76
N PHE A 31 -2.23 -9.23 -7.53
CA PHE A 31 -2.97 -8.51 -8.55
C PHE A 31 -2.55 -7.04 -8.46
N MET A 32 -1.75 -6.59 -9.42
CA MET A 32 -1.15 -5.25 -9.45
C MET A 32 -1.37 -4.59 -10.82
N PRO A 33 -2.60 -4.15 -11.15
CA PRO A 33 -2.85 -3.34 -12.34
C PRO A 33 -2.07 -2.02 -12.25
N GLN A 34 -1.68 -1.46 -13.39
CA GLN A 34 -0.77 -0.30 -13.42
C GLN A 34 -1.34 0.95 -12.75
N ASN A 35 -2.65 1.21 -12.89
CA ASN A 35 -3.28 2.44 -12.39
C ASN A 35 -4.53 2.11 -11.56
N GLU A 36 -5.54 1.54 -12.22
CA GLU A 36 -6.87 1.37 -11.64
C GLU A 36 -7.28 -0.10 -11.61
N PHE A 37 -7.85 -0.53 -10.49
CA PHE A 37 -8.42 -1.85 -10.32
C PHE A 37 -9.83 -1.90 -10.90
N LEU A 38 -10.00 -2.66 -11.97
CA LEU A 38 -11.21 -2.76 -12.78
C LEU A 38 -12.04 -4.00 -12.43
N LEU A 39 -13.24 -4.09 -13.01
CA LEU A 39 -14.12 -5.24 -12.82
C LEU A 39 -13.48 -6.54 -13.32
N ASP A 40 -12.73 -6.49 -14.42
CA ASP A 40 -12.06 -7.68 -14.96
C ASP A 40 -10.98 -8.21 -14.02
N ASP A 41 -10.27 -7.34 -13.31
CA ASP A 41 -9.32 -7.72 -12.26
C ASP A 41 -10.05 -8.42 -11.10
N ALA A 42 -11.20 -7.88 -10.69
CA ALA A 42 -12.03 -8.50 -9.64
C ALA A 42 -12.52 -9.91 -10.03
N ARG A 43 -12.88 -10.10 -11.31
CA ARG A 43 -13.25 -11.44 -11.84
C ARG A 43 -12.06 -12.39 -11.87
N ALA A 44 -10.86 -11.89 -12.18
CA ALA A 44 -9.65 -12.69 -12.12
C ALA A 44 -9.32 -13.14 -10.69
N VAL A 45 -9.52 -12.24 -9.71
CA VAL A 45 -9.38 -12.55 -8.27
C VAL A 45 -10.36 -13.62 -7.82
N GLU A 46 -11.63 -13.52 -8.22
CA GLU A 46 -12.63 -14.54 -7.91
C GLU A 46 -12.21 -15.91 -8.46
N LYS A 47 -11.84 -15.98 -9.75
CA LYS A 47 -11.36 -17.22 -10.36
C LYS A 47 -10.18 -17.83 -9.58
N GLU A 48 -9.19 -17.02 -9.21
CA GLU A 48 -8.02 -17.47 -8.44
C GLU A 48 -8.40 -17.94 -7.04
N SER A 49 -9.38 -17.30 -6.40
CA SER A 49 -9.85 -17.66 -5.05
C SER A 49 -10.54 -19.03 -4.99
N TYR A 50 -11.17 -19.47 -6.08
CA TYR A 50 -11.79 -20.78 -6.17
C TYR A 50 -10.83 -21.90 -6.56
N ILE A 51 -9.59 -21.58 -6.93
CA ILE A 51 -8.56 -22.60 -7.16
C ILE A 51 -8.18 -23.20 -5.81
N ALA A 52 -8.66 -24.41 -5.56
CA ALA A 52 -8.44 -25.14 -4.32
C ALA A 52 -6.96 -25.39 -4.08
N GLU A 53 -6.47 -24.95 -2.93
CA GLU A 53 -5.13 -25.28 -2.44
C GLU A 53 -5.23 -25.93 -1.05
N THR A 54 -4.32 -26.86 -0.80
CA THR A 54 -4.24 -27.56 0.50
C THR A 54 -3.78 -26.61 1.62
N GLU A 55 -2.99 -25.60 1.27
CA GLU A 55 -2.43 -24.61 2.20
C GLU A 55 -3.16 -23.26 2.13
N GLU A 56 -2.93 -22.40 3.13
CA GLU A 56 -3.44 -21.03 3.16
C GLU A 56 -2.84 -20.20 2.00
N LYS A 57 -3.70 -19.62 1.16
CA LYS A 57 -3.36 -18.71 0.06
C LYS A 57 -3.77 -17.29 0.42
N ILE A 58 -2.86 -16.34 0.22
CA ILE A 58 -3.10 -14.91 0.42
C ILE A 58 -3.17 -14.24 -0.94
N ILE A 59 -4.34 -13.71 -1.28
CA ILE A 59 -4.55 -12.89 -2.47
C ILE A 59 -4.30 -11.43 -2.09
N VAL A 60 -3.32 -10.84 -2.75
CA VAL A 60 -2.84 -9.48 -2.50
C VAL A 60 -3.26 -8.58 -3.66
N LEU A 61 -4.13 -7.62 -3.38
CA LEU A 61 -4.64 -6.64 -4.32
C LEU A 61 -3.91 -5.32 -4.06
N MET A 62 -3.21 -4.77 -5.07
CA MET A 62 -2.54 -3.48 -4.95
C MET A 62 -2.86 -2.63 -6.18
N ALA A 63 -3.39 -1.42 -5.97
CA ALA A 63 -3.68 -0.48 -7.05
C ALA A 63 -3.79 0.94 -6.48
N ASP A 64 -3.57 1.95 -7.33
CA ASP A 64 -3.70 3.36 -6.94
C ASP A 64 -5.16 3.78 -6.77
N SER A 65 -6.08 3.14 -7.47
CA SER A 65 -7.53 3.36 -7.33
C SER A 65 -8.33 2.11 -7.62
N TYR A 66 -9.59 2.07 -7.16
CA TYR A 66 -10.49 0.93 -7.33
C TYR A 66 -11.85 1.39 -7.83
N ARG A 67 -12.30 0.88 -8.98
CA ARG A 67 -13.65 1.19 -9.49
C ARG A 67 -14.73 0.69 -8.55
N ILE A 68 -15.80 1.46 -8.41
CA ILE A 68 -16.93 1.12 -7.54
C ILE A 68 -17.52 -0.26 -7.91
N GLU A 69 -17.63 -0.57 -9.21
CA GLU A 69 -18.15 -1.87 -9.66
C GLU A 69 -17.24 -3.03 -9.24
N ALA A 70 -15.92 -2.85 -9.35
CA ALA A 70 -14.94 -3.84 -8.91
C ALA A 70 -15.01 -4.06 -7.39
N GLN A 71 -15.11 -2.98 -6.61
CA GLN A 71 -15.25 -3.07 -5.17
C GLN A 71 -16.54 -3.78 -4.75
N ASN A 72 -17.68 -3.45 -5.38
CA ASN A 72 -18.95 -4.13 -5.10
C ASN A 72 -18.92 -5.62 -5.47
N PHE A 73 -18.19 -5.98 -6.52
CA PHE A 73 -17.97 -7.37 -6.88
C PHE A 73 -17.16 -8.12 -5.81
N LEU A 74 -16.07 -7.51 -5.32
CA LEU A 74 -15.24 -8.05 -4.25
C LEU A 74 -16.01 -8.22 -2.93
N LEU A 75 -17.07 -7.46 -2.65
CA LEU A 75 -17.84 -7.58 -1.40
C LEU A 75 -18.34 -9.01 -1.16
N LYS A 76 -18.90 -9.66 -2.20
CA LYS A 76 -19.39 -11.04 -2.08
C LYS A 76 -18.29 -11.99 -1.64
N LEU A 77 -17.09 -11.81 -2.20
CA LEU A 77 -15.92 -12.63 -1.92
C LEU A 77 -15.33 -12.36 -0.53
N LEU A 78 -15.43 -11.13 -0.03
CA LEU A 78 -14.96 -10.75 1.30
C LEU A 78 -15.92 -11.17 2.42
N GLU A 79 -17.23 -11.25 2.14
CA GLU A 79 -18.25 -11.68 3.11
C GLU A 79 -18.20 -13.18 3.38
N GLU A 80 -18.06 -13.99 2.33
CA GLU A 80 -17.94 -15.45 2.43
C GLU A 80 -16.67 -15.92 1.69
N PRO A 81 -15.47 -15.69 2.26
CA PRO A 81 -14.24 -16.07 1.60
C PRO A 81 -14.14 -17.59 1.45
N PRO A 82 -13.65 -18.11 0.30
CA PRO A 82 -13.42 -19.53 0.12
C PRO A 82 -12.44 -20.08 1.17
N LYS A 83 -12.53 -21.40 1.42
CA LYS A 83 -11.70 -22.07 2.42
C LYS A 83 -10.21 -21.85 2.11
N ASN A 84 -9.43 -21.55 3.14
CA ASN A 84 -7.99 -21.29 3.07
C ASN A 84 -7.58 -20.03 2.27
N ILE A 85 -8.52 -19.16 1.87
CA ILE A 85 -8.21 -17.91 1.19
C ILE A 85 -8.23 -16.74 2.19
N LYS A 86 -7.21 -15.89 2.07
CA LYS A 86 -7.12 -14.59 2.78
C LYS A 86 -6.90 -13.46 1.79
N PHE A 87 -7.33 -12.27 2.17
CA PHE A 87 -7.24 -11.08 1.33
C PHE A 87 -6.38 -10.00 2.00
N LEU A 88 -5.44 -9.46 1.24
CA LEU A 88 -4.70 -8.26 1.58
C LEU A 88 -5.01 -7.21 0.52
N ILE A 89 -5.58 -6.08 0.93
CA ILE A 89 -5.83 -4.95 0.04
C ILE A 89 -4.83 -3.85 0.39
N VAL A 90 -4.06 -3.37 -0.57
CA VAL A 90 -3.13 -2.26 -0.39
C VAL A 90 -3.62 -1.08 -1.22
N VAL A 91 -3.75 0.07 -0.55
CA VAL A 91 -4.20 1.32 -1.15
C VAL A 91 -3.37 2.50 -0.65
N PRO A 92 -3.11 3.53 -1.46
CA PRO A 92 -2.38 4.70 -1.00
C PRO A 92 -3.21 5.55 -0.02
N SER A 93 -4.55 5.50 -0.13
CA SER A 93 -5.46 6.23 0.75
C SER A 93 -6.74 5.45 1.05
N LYS A 94 -7.22 5.53 2.30
CA LYS A 94 -8.48 4.92 2.76
C LYS A 94 -9.71 5.44 2.02
N ASN A 95 -9.65 6.65 1.45
CA ASN A 95 -10.78 7.28 0.77
C ASN A 95 -11.11 6.62 -0.58
N LEU A 96 -10.18 5.85 -1.13
CA LEU A 96 -10.35 5.11 -2.38
C LEU A 96 -11.22 3.86 -2.24
N LEU A 97 -11.45 3.43 -0.99
CA LEU A 97 -12.29 2.27 -0.68
C LEU A 97 -13.68 2.69 -0.19
N LEU A 98 -14.69 1.95 -0.65
CA LEU A 98 -16.07 2.06 -0.21
C LEU A 98 -16.17 1.77 1.30
N PRO A 99 -17.08 2.46 2.03
CA PRO A 99 -17.36 2.18 3.44
C PRO A 99 -17.65 0.71 3.74
N THR A 100 -18.29 0.01 2.80
CA THR A 100 -18.65 -1.41 2.89
C THR A 100 -17.43 -2.33 2.89
N ILE A 101 -16.38 -2.03 2.12
CA ILE A 101 -15.11 -2.78 2.16
C ILE A 101 -14.40 -2.54 3.50
N LYS A 102 -14.37 -1.27 3.92
CA LYS A 102 -13.69 -0.84 5.16
C LYS A 102 -14.31 -1.44 6.43
N SER A 103 -15.59 -1.83 6.40
CA SER A 103 -16.26 -2.45 7.54
C SER A 103 -15.98 -3.96 7.66
N ARG A 104 -15.52 -4.62 6.59
CA ARG A 104 -15.27 -6.08 6.59
C ARG A 104 -13.83 -6.45 6.88
N LEU A 105 -12.90 -5.51 6.71
CA LEU A 105 -11.47 -5.74 6.87
C LEU A 105 -10.87 -4.80 7.90
N ILE A 106 -9.89 -5.31 8.64
CA ILE A 106 -9.09 -4.49 9.57
C ILE A 106 -8.25 -3.51 8.74
N CYS A 107 -8.32 -2.23 9.08
CA CYS A 107 -7.51 -1.20 8.43
C CYS A 107 -6.24 -0.93 9.25
N GLU A 108 -5.08 -1.16 8.66
CA GLU A 108 -3.77 -0.81 9.22
C GLU A 108 -3.14 0.32 8.39
N LYS A 109 -2.81 1.42 9.04
CA LYS A 109 -2.04 2.49 8.39
C LYS A 109 -0.56 2.18 8.60
N ARG A 110 0.17 1.88 7.53
CA ARG A 110 1.63 1.82 7.57
C ARG A 110 2.12 3.25 7.42
N LYS A 111 2.79 3.75 8.46
CA LYS A 111 3.65 4.91 8.26
C LYS A 111 4.83 4.38 7.48
N VAL A 112 5.02 4.89 6.26
CA VAL A 112 6.38 4.92 5.71
C VAL A 112 7.13 5.75 6.75
N GLU A 113 8.07 5.12 7.46
CA GLU A 113 9.14 5.88 8.08
C GLU A 113 9.88 6.50 6.89
N LYS A 114 9.39 7.65 6.40
CA LYS A 114 10.28 8.55 5.68
C LYS A 114 11.42 8.71 6.67
N GLU A 115 12.62 8.31 6.29
CA GLU A 115 13.81 8.77 6.99
C GLU A 115 13.69 10.28 6.96
N VAL A 116 13.16 10.87 8.04
CA VAL A 116 13.29 12.29 8.28
C VAL A 116 14.80 12.42 8.39
N LYS A 117 15.45 12.80 7.28
CA LYS A 117 16.81 13.29 7.35
C LYS A 117 16.71 14.42 8.36
N LYS A 118 17.20 14.17 9.57
CA LYS A 118 17.35 15.23 10.56
C LYS A 118 18.16 16.28 9.84
N LEU A 119 17.49 17.35 9.45
CA LEU A 119 18.17 18.56 9.05
C LEU A 119 19.08 18.87 10.24
N ASP A 120 20.39 18.82 10.03
CA ASP A 120 21.38 19.17 11.06
C ASP A 120 21.41 20.69 11.20
N LEU A 121 20.24 21.25 11.47
CA LEU A 121 19.90 22.65 11.50
C LEU A 121 19.20 22.90 12.83
N ASP A 122 19.98 23.35 13.80
CA ASP A 122 19.45 23.87 15.05
C ASP A 122 18.85 25.26 14.80
N LEU A 123 17.51 25.31 14.70
CA LEU A 123 16.75 26.55 14.48
C LEU A 123 17.02 27.62 15.55
N ASN A 124 17.47 27.22 16.76
CA ASN A 124 17.79 28.16 17.83
C ASN A 124 19.16 28.81 17.66
N ARG A 125 20.04 28.24 16.84
CA ARG A 125 21.41 28.73 16.57
C ARG A 125 21.61 29.20 15.13
N MET A 126 20.53 29.22 14.35
CA MET A 126 20.59 29.52 12.93
C MET A 126 20.97 30.98 12.71
N ASP A 127 22.11 31.21 12.03
CA ASP A 127 22.52 32.53 11.56
C ASP A 127 22.39 32.63 10.02
N LEU A 128 22.46 33.86 9.50
CA LEU A 128 22.30 34.11 8.07
C LEU A 128 23.36 33.38 7.21
N ARG A 129 24.54 33.10 7.76
CA ARG A 129 25.59 32.37 7.04
C ARG A 129 25.23 30.90 6.94
N MET A 130 24.74 30.30 8.01
CA MET A 130 24.25 28.92 8.00
C MET A 130 23.08 28.72 7.03
N LEU A 131 22.14 29.68 6.97
CA LEU A 131 21.04 29.65 6.00
C LEU A 131 21.58 29.76 4.56
N PHE A 132 22.55 30.64 4.33
CA PHE A 132 23.17 30.82 3.01
C PHE A 132 23.93 29.57 2.56
N ASP A 133 24.76 28.98 3.43
CA ASP A 133 25.51 27.75 3.17
C ASP A 133 24.56 26.57 2.89
N PHE A 134 23.43 26.50 3.60
CA PHE A 134 22.41 25.49 3.37
C PHE A 134 21.74 25.65 2.00
N LEU A 135 21.37 26.88 1.62
CA LEU A 135 20.76 27.16 0.32
C LEU A 135 21.75 26.86 -0.82
N GLN A 136 23.02 27.25 -0.69
CA GLN A 136 24.06 26.99 -1.69
C GLN A 136 24.33 25.49 -1.86
N LYS A 137 24.35 24.72 -0.77
CA LYS A 137 24.50 23.25 -0.84
C LYS A 137 23.36 22.54 -1.54
N ASN A 138 22.17 23.12 -1.52
CA ASN A 138 20.94 22.53 -2.04
C ASN A 138 20.39 23.27 -3.27
N GLU A 139 21.20 24.14 -3.88
CA GLU A 139 20.79 25.05 -4.97
C GLU A 139 20.35 24.31 -6.25
N ASN A 140 20.77 23.04 -6.40
CA ASN A 140 20.45 22.20 -7.56
C ASN A 140 19.28 21.23 -7.34
N LEU A 141 18.61 21.27 -6.19
CA LEU A 141 17.47 20.39 -5.90
C LEU A 141 16.17 21.01 -6.42
N ASP A 142 15.36 20.23 -7.14
CA ASP A 142 14.03 20.68 -7.54
C ASP A 142 13.13 20.87 -6.31
N LYS A 143 12.12 21.74 -6.44
CA LYS A 143 11.16 22.05 -5.36
C LYS A 143 10.53 20.79 -4.77
N ASN A 144 10.26 19.78 -5.61
CA ASN A 144 9.69 18.51 -5.16
C ASN A 144 10.71 17.67 -4.36
N GLU A 145 11.97 17.65 -4.78
CA GLU A 145 13.06 16.95 -4.07
C GLU A 145 13.38 17.62 -2.72
N LEU A 146 13.31 18.95 -2.64
CA LEU A 146 13.46 19.70 -1.39
C LEU A 146 12.33 19.43 -0.41
N MET A 147 11.08 19.38 -0.90
CA MET A 147 9.93 19.07 -0.06
C MET A 147 10.00 17.63 0.49
N ASP A 148 10.52 16.68 -0.29
CA ASP A 148 10.75 15.31 0.18
C ASP A 148 11.89 15.20 1.21
N GLN A 149 12.81 16.17 1.25
CA GLN A 149 13.86 16.23 2.28
C GLN A 149 13.40 16.88 3.60
N ILE A 150 12.30 17.64 3.58
CA ILE A 150 11.82 18.43 4.73
C ILE A 150 10.57 17.81 5.38
N ALA A 151 9.82 16.95 4.68
CA ALA A 151 8.56 16.33 5.14
C ALA A 151 8.70 14.84 5.49
#